data_AF-A0A382Z9V0-F1
#
_entry.id   AF-A0A382Z9V0-F1
#
_cell.length_a   1.000
_cell.length_b   1.000
_cell.length_c   1.000
_cell.angle_alpha   90.00
_cell.angle_beta   90.00
_cell.angle_gamma   90.00
#
_symmetry.space_group_name_H-M   'P 1'
#
loop_
_entity.id
_entity.type
_entity.pdbx_description
1 polymer ?
#
loop_
_entity_poly.entity_id
_entity_poly.type
_entity_poly.pdbx_seq_one_letter_code
_entity_poly.pdbx_strand_id
1 'polypeptide(L)'
;SGFIVLCKDTTSFKSLFPEVENYIGNFDFGLSGGGELIRLYDQQGQIVDSLTYDDNSPWPEEPDGNGPTLELINVNLDNALAASWRSSYTIGGSPGSPNNAPIITNLYINEFLASNDSCYADDYSEYDDWIELYNAGNEAINIGGLFITDDLDDPTSWQIPLTNPNQTTIQPDSFLVLWADKDTDQGVLHVDIKLSGSGEQIGIAIINFPDTVYVDSLSFGEQTSDVSYGRYLDGSDYWQYFDTPTPSASNTLPENNP
;
A
#
# COMPACT_ATOMS: atom_id res chain seq x y z
N SER A 1 20.30 -13.25 -17.12
CA SER A 1 20.17 -13.09 -15.66
C SER A 1 19.08 -14.02 -15.18
N GLY A 2 19.19 -14.57 -13.97
CA GLY A 2 18.19 -15.45 -13.40
C GLY A 2 18.31 -15.45 -11.88
N PHE A 3 17.29 -15.96 -11.21
CA PHE A 3 17.22 -16.04 -9.74
C PHE A 3 17.45 -17.48 -9.29
N ILE A 4 17.88 -17.64 -8.04
CA ILE A 4 17.88 -18.92 -7.35
C ILE A 4 17.40 -18.68 -5.93
N VAL A 5 16.50 -19.54 -5.45
CA VAL A 5 15.97 -19.45 -4.09
C VAL A 5 16.76 -20.38 -3.18
N LEU A 6 17.17 -19.88 -2.02
CA LEU A 6 17.75 -20.68 -0.95
C LEU A 6 16.73 -20.83 0.18
N CYS A 7 16.35 -22.06 0.52
CA CYS A 7 15.31 -22.30 1.53
C CYS A 7 15.72 -23.36 2.57
N LYS A 8 15.39 -23.14 3.84
CA LYS A 8 15.69 -24.10 4.91
C LYS A 8 14.99 -25.44 4.72
N ASP A 9 13.73 -25.46 4.30
CA ASP A 9 12.94 -26.68 4.08
C ASP A 9 12.27 -26.63 2.70
N THR A 10 12.73 -27.51 1.81
CA THR A 10 12.21 -27.60 0.44
C THR A 10 10.78 -28.13 0.37
N THR A 11 10.34 -28.92 1.36
CA THR A 11 8.98 -29.47 1.40
C THR A 11 7.98 -28.38 1.72
N SER A 12 8.26 -27.63 2.80
CA SER A 12 7.43 -26.48 3.21
C SER A 12 7.43 -25.39 2.14
N PHE A 13 8.61 -25.06 1.57
CA PHE A 13 8.73 -24.09 0.49
C PHE A 13 7.88 -24.46 -0.73
N LYS A 14 7.98 -25.70 -1.22
CA LYS A 14 7.20 -26.18 -2.37
C LYS A 14 5.69 -26.18 -2.11
N SER A 15 5.28 -26.39 -0.86
CA SER A 15 3.85 -26.31 -0.50
C SER A 15 3.30 -24.89 -0.63
N LEU A 16 4.12 -23.86 -0.43
CA LEU A 16 3.72 -22.46 -0.52
C LEU A 16 3.91 -21.91 -1.94
N PHE A 17 4.96 -22.33 -2.63
CA PHE A 17 5.35 -21.84 -3.96
C PHE A 17 5.50 -23.01 -4.95
N PRO A 18 4.42 -23.72 -5.30
CA PRO A 18 4.50 -24.93 -6.13
C PRO A 18 5.02 -24.69 -7.55
N GLU A 19 4.91 -23.46 -8.06
CA GLU A 19 5.36 -23.04 -9.39
C GLU A 19 6.85 -22.66 -9.46
N VAL A 20 7.52 -22.50 -8.32
CA VAL A 20 8.94 -22.12 -8.27
C VAL A 20 9.79 -23.38 -8.33
N GLU A 21 10.52 -23.59 -9.43
CA GLU A 21 11.36 -24.79 -9.63
C GLU A 21 12.85 -24.56 -9.35
N ASN A 22 13.30 -23.30 -9.30
CA ASN A 22 14.70 -22.89 -9.19
C ASN A 22 15.12 -22.64 -7.73
N TYR A 23 15.05 -23.67 -6.89
CA TYR A 23 15.44 -23.59 -5.48
C TYR A 23 16.45 -24.65 -5.05
N ILE A 24 17.29 -24.30 -4.08
CA ILE A 24 18.19 -25.20 -3.35
C ILE A 24 17.83 -25.07 -1.87
N GLY A 25 17.84 -26.18 -1.13
CA GLY A 25 17.46 -26.12 0.26
C GLY A 25 17.78 -27.33 1.10
N ASN A 26 17.02 -27.50 2.18
CA ASN A 26 17.32 -28.43 3.28
C ASN A 26 18.62 -28.07 3.99
N PHE A 27 18.83 -26.76 4.18
CA PHE A 27 19.97 -26.24 4.94
C PHE A 27 19.76 -26.48 6.43
N ASP A 28 20.85 -26.76 7.15
CA ASP A 28 20.83 -26.94 8.60
C ASP A 28 20.75 -25.60 9.37
N PHE A 29 20.65 -24.48 8.64
CA PHE A 29 20.45 -23.13 9.18
C PHE A 29 19.22 -22.48 8.51
N GLY A 30 18.75 -21.39 9.10
CA GLY A 30 17.66 -20.57 8.55
C GLY A 30 17.92 -19.10 8.84
N LEU A 31 16.97 -18.27 8.42
CA LEU A 31 16.99 -16.84 8.67
C LEU A 31 16.22 -16.50 9.95
N SER A 32 16.74 -15.56 10.74
CA SER A 32 16.16 -14.96 11.94
C SER A 32 15.09 -13.95 11.56
N GLY A 33 13.97 -13.90 12.29
CA GLY A 33 12.99 -12.81 12.14
C GLY A 33 13.57 -11.47 12.55
N GLY A 34 14.20 -11.42 13.73
CA GLY A 34 14.75 -10.20 14.33
C GLY A 34 16.11 -9.73 13.81
N GLY A 35 16.39 -9.95 12.53
CA GLY A 35 17.66 -9.55 11.91
C GLY A 35 18.81 -10.54 12.07
N GLU A 36 19.70 -10.55 11.08
CA GLU A 36 21.01 -11.23 11.12
C GLU A 36 21.96 -10.74 10.02
N LEU A 37 23.17 -11.29 10.01
CA LEU A 37 24.15 -11.09 8.94
C LEU A 37 24.21 -12.28 8.00
N ILE A 38 23.81 -12.07 6.77
CA ILE A 38 23.94 -12.99 5.64
C ILE A 38 25.23 -12.69 4.89
N ARG A 39 25.97 -13.74 4.50
CA ARG A 39 27.16 -13.62 3.64
C ARG A 39 27.17 -14.68 2.56
N LEU A 40 27.44 -14.25 1.34
CA LEU A 40 27.71 -15.12 0.21
C LEU A 40 29.22 -15.18 -0.02
N TYR A 41 29.76 -16.39 -0.13
CA TYR A 41 31.18 -16.60 -0.40
C TYR A 41 31.40 -17.31 -1.73
N ASP A 42 32.52 -17.03 -2.38
CA ASP A 42 32.99 -17.79 -3.53
C ASP A 42 33.69 -19.10 -3.11
N GLN A 43 34.16 -19.87 -4.09
CA GLN A 43 34.86 -21.14 -3.85
C GLN A 43 36.23 -20.99 -3.17
N GLN A 44 36.79 -19.77 -3.15
CA GLN A 44 38.04 -19.44 -2.48
C GLN A 44 37.81 -18.88 -1.06
N GLY A 45 36.54 -18.79 -0.63
CA GLY A 45 36.15 -18.24 0.67
C GLY A 45 36.21 -16.71 0.74
N GLN A 46 36.24 -16.02 -0.40
CA GLN A 46 36.11 -14.56 -0.43
C GLN A 46 34.63 -14.16 -0.40
N ILE A 47 34.31 -13.06 0.28
CA ILE A 47 32.94 -12.53 0.31
C ILE A 47 32.60 -11.99 -1.08
N VAL A 48 31.51 -12.49 -1.64
CA VAL A 48 30.88 -11.99 -2.88
C VAL A 48 29.89 -10.89 -2.55
N ASP A 49 29.07 -11.10 -1.51
CA ASP A 49 28.06 -10.15 -1.05
C ASP A 49 27.75 -10.38 0.43
N SER A 50 27.22 -9.35 1.11
CA SER A 50 26.78 -9.43 2.50
C SER A 50 25.65 -8.47 2.79
N LEU A 51 24.70 -8.91 3.62
CA LEU A 51 23.57 -8.12 4.10
C LEU A 51 23.46 -8.29 5.60
N THR A 52 23.44 -7.19 6.35
CA THR A 52 22.90 -7.19 7.71
C THR A 52 21.52 -6.56 7.64
N TYR A 53 20.47 -7.30 8.00
CA TYR A 53 19.11 -6.79 8.10
C TYR A 53 18.62 -6.79 9.54
N ASP A 54 17.56 -6.04 9.80
CA ASP A 54 16.88 -5.90 11.10
C ASP A 54 15.35 -5.93 10.86
N ASP A 55 14.56 -6.10 11.91
CA ASP A 55 13.09 -6.01 11.90
C ASP A 55 12.58 -4.71 12.54
N ASN A 56 13.49 -3.81 12.93
CA ASN A 56 13.16 -2.52 13.53
C ASN A 56 13.60 -1.35 12.64
N SER A 57 12.92 -0.21 12.80
CA SER A 57 13.31 1.07 12.21
C SER A 57 14.83 1.34 12.31
N PRO A 58 15.50 1.71 11.21
CA PRO A 58 14.95 2.19 9.94
C PRO A 58 14.58 1.10 8.91
N TRP A 59 14.63 -0.18 9.27
CA TRP A 59 14.21 -1.26 8.38
C TRP A 59 12.68 -1.38 8.32
N PRO A 60 12.11 -1.89 7.22
CA PRO A 60 10.71 -2.26 7.18
C PRO A 60 10.38 -3.28 8.27
N GLU A 61 9.37 -3.00 9.08
CA GLU A 61 8.98 -3.83 10.23
C GLU A 61 7.91 -4.89 9.84
N GLU A 62 7.14 -4.62 8.78
CA GLU A 62 6.10 -5.54 8.27
C GLU A 62 6.61 -6.95 7.87
N PRO A 63 7.83 -7.12 7.32
CA PRO A 63 8.39 -8.45 7.02
C PRO A 63 8.77 -9.31 8.24
N ASP A 64 8.21 -9.08 9.42
CA ASP A 64 8.41 -9.89 10.64
C ASP A 64 7.28 -10.93 10.86
N GLY A 65 6.96 -11.69 9.82
CA GLY A 65 5.99 -12.80 9.91
C GLY A 65 4.52 -12.42 9.67
N ASN A 66 4.24 -11.17 9.28
CA ASN A 66 2.91 -10.68 8.93
C ASN A 66 2.51 -10.96 7.46
N GLY A 67 3.37 -11.63 6.70
CA GLY A 67 3.09 -12.07 5.33
C GLY A 67 3.99 -11.46 4.25
N PRO A 68 4.25 -10.14 4.25
CA PRO A 68 5.23 -9.52 3.36
C PRO A 68 6.64 -10.06 3.57
N THR A 69 7.48 -9.94 2.54
CA THR A 69 8.92 -10.25 2.61
C THR A 69 9.75 -8.98 2.49
N LEU A 70 10.94 -8.98 3.08
CA LEU A 70 11.92 -7.91 2.90
C LEU A 70 12.57 -8.04 1.53
N GLU A 71 12.41 -7.04 0.66
CA GLU A 71 12.90 -7.09 -0.71
C GLU A 71 13.75 -5.85 -1.07
N LEU A 72 14.86 -6.08 -1.80
CA LEU A 72 15.70 -5.00 -2.31
C LEU A 72 14.96 -4.30 -3.46
N ILE A 73 14.85 -2.99 -3.37
CA ILE A 73 14.02 -2.20 -4.30
C ILE A 73 14.63 -2.19 -5.70
N ASN A 74 15.95 -2.03 -5.78
CA ASN A 74 16.67 -1.97 -7.03
C ASN A 74 18.06 -2.58 -6.84
N VAL A 75 18.42 -3.49 -7.74
CA VAL A 75 19.68 -4.26 -7.70
C VAL A 75 20.95 -3.40 -7.76
N ASN A 76 20.83 -2.11 -8.09
CA ASN A 76 21.95 -1.18 -8.16
C ASN A 76 22.10 -0.33 -6.88
N LEU A 77 21.20 -0.47 -5.90
CA LEU A 77 21.29 0.23 -4.62
C LEU A 77 22.24 -0.49 -3.65
N ASP A 78 22.78 0.27 -2.70
CA ASP A 78 23.59 -0.28 -1.61
C ASP A 78 22.72 -1.09 -0.66
N ASN A 79 22.88 -2.42 -0.66
CA ASN A 79 22.09 -3.33 0.15
C ASN A 79 22.39 -3.23 1.66
N ALA A 80 23.41 -2.47 2.08
CA ALA A 80 23.69 -2.21 3.49
C ALA A 80 22.81 -1.10 4.09
N LEU A 81 22.11 -0.32 3.26
CA LEU A 81 21.23 0.77 3.70
C LEU A 81 19.79 0.27 3.80
N ALA A 82 19.16 0.45 4.97
CA ALA A 82 17.76 0.08 5.18
C ALA A 82 16.81 0.74 4.15
N ALA A 83 17.10 1.98 3.74
CA ALA A 83 16.33 2.72 2.73
C ALA A 83 16.37 2.10 1.32
N SER A 84 17.27 1.14 1.06
CA SER A 84 17.31 0.37 -0.18
C SER A 84 16.34 -0.80 -0.20
N TRP A 85 15.70 -1.09 0.93
CA TRP A 85 14.80 -2.22 1.15
C TRP A 85 13.38 -1.76 1.42
N ARG A 86 12.41 -2.58 1.03
CA ARG A 86 10.98 -2.38 1.34
C ARG A 86 10.31 -3.70 1.69
N SER A 87 9.12 -3.60 2.26
CA SER A 87 8.16 -4.70 2.29
C SER A 87 7.68 -5.00 0.87
N SER A 88 7.59 -6.27 0.50
CA SER A 88 6.99 -6.66 -0.78
C SER A 88 5.51 -6.26 -0.82
N TYR A 89 5.05 -5.84 -2.00
CA TYR A 89 3.64 -5.53 -2.25
C TYR A 89 2.72 -6.77 -2.24
N THR A 90 3.32 -7.96 -2.24
CA THR A 90 2.62 -9.24 -2.22
C THR A 90 2.98 -10.03 -0.96
N ILE A 91 1.98 -10.68 -0.36
CA ILE A 91 2.21 -11.68 0.68
C ILE A 91 3.04 -12.82 0.08
N GLY A 92 4.11 -13.22 0.77
CA GLY A 92 5.04 -14.24 0.30
C GLY A 92 6.08 -13.76 -0.71
N GLY A 93 6.07 -12.47 -1.09
CA GLY A 93 7.07 -11.88 -1.97
C GLY A 93 7.05 -12.43 -3.40
N SER A 94 8.22 -12.46 -4.03
CA SER A 94 8.41 -12.86 -5.43
C SER A 94 9.50 -13.94 -5.66
N PRO A 95 9.54 -15.03 -4.86
CA PRO A 95 10.62 -16.01 -4.91
C PRO A 95 10.84 -16.57 -6.33
N GLY A 96 12.10 -16.54 -6.77
CA GLY A 96 12.49 -17.03 -8.10
C GLY A 96 12.20 -16.07 -9.26
N SER A 97 11.62 -14.89 -8.99
CA SER A 97 11.26 -13.85 -9.96
C SER A 97 11.84 -12.48 -9.55
N PRO A 98 11.80 -11.46 -10.43
CA PRO A 98 12.18 -10.10 -10.04
C PRO A 98 11.20 -9.50 -9.04
N ASN A 99 11.72 -8.73 -8.08
CA ASN A 99 10.94 -7.83 -7.23
C ASN A 99 10.31 -6.75 -8.12
N ASN A 100 8.97 -6.72 -8.20
CA ASN A 100 8.25 -5.73 -9.00
C ASN A 100 7.15 -5.11 -8.14
N ALA A 101 7.04 -3.79 -8.23
CA ALA A 101 5.85 -3.11 -7.75
C ALA A 101 4.66 -3.40 -8.68
N PRO A 102 3.42 -3.38 -8.17
CA PRO A 102 2.23 -3.58 -9.00
C PRO A 102 2.10 -2.45 -10.04
N ILE A 103 1.45 -2.74 -11.17
CA ILE A 103 1.00 -1.70 -12.11
C ILE A 103 -0.49 -1.51 -11.90
N ILE A 104 -0.88 -0.35 -11.40
CA ILE A 104 -2.27 -0.02 -11.09
C ILE A 104 -2.66 1.19 -11.94
N THR A 105 -3.68 1.03 -12.79
CA THR A 105 -4.12 2.10 -13.72
C THR A 105 -5.61 2.42 -13.63
N ASN A 106 -6.36 1.68 -12.82
CA ASN A 106 -7.83 1.78 -12.74
C ASN A 106 -8.32 2.06 -11.31
N LEU A 107 -7.43 2.52 -10.43
CA LEU A 107 -7.76 2.93 -9.06
C LEU A 107 -7.77 4.44 -9.02
N TYR A 108 -8.86 5.02 -8.52
CA TYR A 108 -9.07 6.46 -8.48
C TYR A 108 -9.39 6.90 -7.07
N ILE A 109 -8.90 8.07 -6.66
CA ILE A 109 -9.51 8.83 -5.58
C ILE A 109 -10.83 9.35 -6.14
N ASN A 110 -11.96 8.93 -5.57
CA ASN A 110 -13.28 9.13 -6.16
C ASN A 110 -14.08 10.25 -5.48
N GLU A 111 -14.04 10.28 -4.15
CA GLU A 111 -14.76 11.25 -3.33
C GLU A 111 -14.01 11.40 -2.00
N PHE A 112 -14.04 12.56 -1.37
CA PHE A 112 -13.57 12.73 -0.01
C PHE A 112 -14.37 13.80 0.74
N LEU A 113 -14.31 13.75 2.06
CA LEU A 113 -14.88 14.75 2.95
C LEU A 113 -13.80 15.12 3.98
N ALA A 114 -13.35 16.38 3.97
CA ALA A 114 -12.29 16.88 4.86
C ALA A 114 -12.82 17.70 6.06
N SER A 115 -14.14 17.65 6.28
CA SER A 115 -14.81 18.27 7.41
C SER A 115 -16.18 17.60 7.58
N ASN A 116 -16.23 16.58 8.43
CA ASN A 116 -17.42 15.76 8.67
C ASN A 116 -18.00 16.10 10.04
N ASP A 117 -19.14 16.80 10.07
CA ASP A 117 -19.82 17.14 11.33
C ASP A 117 -20.96 16.15 11.61
N SER A 118 -21.60 15.60 10.58
CA SER A 118 -22.79 14.76 10.73
C SER A 118 -23.14 13.81 9.58
N CYS A 119 -22.44 13.84 8.45
CA CYS A 119 -22.87 13.14 7.24
C CYS A 119 -22.67 11.62 7.27
N TYR A 120 -21.49 11.14 7.69
CA TYR A 120 -21.14 9.73 7.61
C TYR A 120 -20.23 9.35 8.77
N ALA A 121 -20.77 8.60 9.73
CA ALA A 121 -19.98 8.14 10.86
C ALA A 121 -19.26 6.84 10.52
N ASP A 122 -18.09 6.63 11.13
CA ASP A 122 -17.37 5.38 11.09
C ASP A 122 -18.00 4.28 11.97
N ASP A 123 -17.34 3.13 12.06
CA ASP A 123 -17.79 2.00 12.87
C ASP A 123 -17.73 2.28 14.39
N TYR A 124 -17.11 3.38 14.81
CA TYR A 124 -16.98 3.88 16.18
C TYR A 124 -17.96 5.03 16.49
N SER A 125 -18.80 5.40 15.52
CA SER A 125 -19.77 6.51 15.60
C SER A 125 -19.11 7.90 15.68
N GLU A 126 -17.91 8.03 15.12
CA GLU A 126 -17.15 9.26 14.97
C GLU A 126 -17.33 9.82 13.56
N TYR A 127 -17.34 11.15 13.42
CA TYR A 127 -17.50 11.83 12.14
C TYR A 127 -16.15 12.32 11.67
N ASP A 128 -15.36 11.39 11.13
CA ASP A 128 -14.00 11.67 10.68
C ASP A 128 -13.92 12.02 9.20
N ASP A 129 -12.79 12.61 8.85
CA ASP A 129 -12.45 12.86 7.45
C ASP A 129 -12.27 11.51 6.76
N TRP A 130 -12.67 11.43 5.50
CA TRP A 130 -12.58 10.18 4.77
C TRP A 130 -12.24 10.39 3.30
N ILE A 131 -11.62 9.37 2.72
CA ILE A 131 -11.19 9.31 1.34
C ILE A 131 -11.76 8.02 0.75
N GLU A 132 -12.55 8.14 -0.31
CA GLU A 132 -13.07 7.01 -1.05
C GLU A 132 -12.20 6.72 -2.28
N LEU A 133 -11.87 5.44 -2.43
CA LEU A 133 -11.21 4.91 -3.62
C LEU A 133 -12.21 4.11 -4.48
N TYR A 134 -12.14 4.27 -5.79
CA TYR A 134 -12.94 3.53 -6.77
C TYR A 134 -12.07 2.66 -7.67
N ASN A 135 -12.48 1.41 -7.85
CA ASN A 135 -11.89 0.49 -8.83
C ASN A 135 -12.71 0.45 -10.11
N ALA A 136 -12.28 1.19 -11.14
CA ALA A 136 -12.91 1.20 -12.46
C ALA A 136 -12.52 -0.03 -13.33
N GLY A 137 -11.71 -0.93 -12.79
CA GLY A 137 -11.21 -2.12 -13.46
C GLY A 137 -12.21 -3.28 -13.47
N ASN A 138 -11.83 -4.34 -14.18
CA ASN A 138 -12.57 -5.61 -14.23
C ASN A 138 -11.99 -6.70 -13.33
N GLU A 139 -10.90 -6.40 -12.62
CA GLU A 139 -10.23 -7.29 -11.66
C GLU A 139 -10.19 -6.61 -10.29
N ALA A 140 -10.16 -7.42 -9.22
CA ALA A 140 -10.05 -6.90 -7.87
C ALA A 140 -8.67 -6.26 -7.65
N ILE A 141 -8.63 -5.12 -6.93
CA ILE A 141 -7.40 -4.39 -6.59
C ILE A 141 -7.22 -4.47 -5.08
N ASN A 142 -6.14 -5.11 -4.63
CA ASN A 142 -5.70 -4.99 -3.24
C ASN A 142 -4.83 -3.74 -3.10
N ILE A 143 -5.26 -2.79 -2.27
CA ILE A 143 -4.53 -1.55 -2.00
C ILE A 143 -3.55 -1.67 -0.82
N GLY A 144 -3.54 -2.81 -0.12
CA GLY A 144 -2.55 -3.10 0.91
C GLY A 144 -1.13 -2.94 0.36
N GLY A 145 -0.30 -2.20 1.09
CA GLY A 145 1.09 -1.91 0.76
C GLY A 145 1.28 -0.64 -0.07
N LEU A 146 0.23 -0.08 -0.67
CA LEU A 146 0.27 1.26 -1.24
C LEU A 146 0.45 2.30 -0.15
N PHE A 147 0.98 3.46 -0.52
CA PHE A 147 1.07 4.60 0.37
C PHE A 147 -0.06 5.57 0.10
N ILE A 148 -0.57 6.19 1.17
CA ILE A 148 -1.49 7.31 1.14
C ILE A 148 -0.83 8.52 1.81
N THR A 149 -1.06 9.71 1.26
CA THR A 149 -0.50 10.96 1.76
C THR A 149 -1.45 12.14 1.55
N ASP A 150 -1.37 13.12 2.44
CA ASP A 150 -1.96 14.45 2.34
C ASP A 150 -0.95 15.54 1.87
N ASP A 151 0.32 15.16 1.65
CA ASP A 151 1.41 16.01 1.17
C ASP A 151 2.18 15.31 0.03
N LEU A 152 2.09 15.81 -1.20
CA LEU A 152 2.77 15.19 -2.35
C LEU A 152 4.30 15.34 -2.30
N ASP A 153 4.85 16.17 -1.41
CA ASP A 153 6.28 16.25 -1.15
C ASP A 153 6.74 15.17 -0.13
N ASP A 154 5.81 14.53 0.59
CA ASP A 154 6.03 13.36 1.45
C ASP A 154 5.14 12.18 1.01
N PRO A 155 5.55 11.40 -0.01
CA PRO A 155 4.75 10.29 -0.53
C PRO A 155 4.68 9.07 0.41
N THR A 156 5.36 9.13 1.56
CA THR A 156 5.54 7.99 2.47
C THR A 156 4.81 8.15 3.80
N SER A 157 3.84 9.07 3.91
CA SER A 157 3.15 9.40 5.17
C SER A 157 2.51 8.19 5.85
N TRP A 158 1.77 7.35 5.10
CA TRP A 158 1.22 6.12 5.65
C TRP A 158 1.22 4.99 4.63
N GLN A 159 1.73 3.81 5.01
CA GLN A 159 1.59 2.58 4.23
C GLN A 159 0.34 1.84 4.67
N ILE A 160 -0.59 1.59 3.75
CA ILE A 160 -1.79 0.81 4.03
C ILE A 160 -1.36 -0.63 4.43
N PRO A 161 -1.82 -1.18 5.57
CA PRO A 161 -1.40 -2.50 6.01
C PRO A 161 -1.66 -3.61 4.99
N LEU A 162 -0.72 -4.54 4.83
CA LEU A 162 -0.84 -5.71 3.94
C LEU A 162 -1.55 -6.91 4.60
N THR A 163 -1.78 -6.84 5.91
CA THR A 163 -2.21 -7.95 6.78
C THR A 163 -3.67 -8.34 6.63
N ASN A 164 -4.51 -7.47 6.07
CA ASN A 164 -5.96 -7.65 6.00
C ASN A 164 -6.51 -7.53 4.57
N PRO A 165 -6.05 -8.38 3.61
CA PRO A 165 -6.46 -8.27 2.20
C PRO A 165 -7.97 -8.39 1.98
N ASN A 166 -8.72 -9.01 2.89
CA ASN A 166 -10.19 -9.08 2.78
C ASN A 166 -10.87 -7.71 2.98
N GLN A 167 -10.23 -6.78 3.69
CA GLN A 167 -10.74 -5.42 3.93
C GLN A 167 -10.12 -4.43 2.95
N THR A 168 -8.86 -4.65 2.54
CA THR A 168 -8.13 -3.75 1.63
C THR A 168 -8.23 -4.15 0.15
N THR A 169 -9.11 -5.10 -0.21
CA THR A 169 -9.37 -5.46 -1.61
C THR A 169 -10.67 -4.86 -2.12
N ILE A 170 -10.55 -3.98 -3.12
CA ILE A 170 -11.66 -3.37 -3.82
C ILE A 170 -12.06 -4.26 -5.00
N GLN A 171 -13.30 -4.77 -5.00
CA GLN A 171 -13.82 -5.56 -6.11
C GLN A 171 -13.98 -4.69 -7.39
N PRO A 172 -14.11 -5.30 -8.58
CA PRO A 172 -14.44 -4.57 -9.79
C PRO A 172 -15.69 -3.69 -9.61
N ASP A 173 -15.65 -2.46 -10.12
CA ASP A 173 -16.75 -1.50 -10.08
C ASP A 173 -17.29 -1.26 -8.65
N SER A 174 -16.38 -1.22 -7.67
CA SER A 174 -16.69 -1.05 -6.25
C SER A 174 -15.82 0.02 -5.61
N PHE A 175 -16.22 0.41 -4.40
CA PHE A 175 -15.65 1.51 -3.63
C PHE A 175 -15.08 1.01 -2.31
N LEU A 176 -14.11 1.74 -1.76
CA LEU A 176 -13.59 1.52 -0.42
C LEU A 176 -13.26 2.85 0.24
N VAL A 177 -13.72 3.02 1.48
CA VAL A 177 -13.46 4.21 2.29
C VAL A 177 -12.26 3.98 3.19
N LEU A 178 -11.36 4.97 3.24
CA LEU A 178 -10.28 5.10 4.21
C LEU A 178 -10.60 6.30 5.13
N TRP A 179 -10.47 6.11 6.43
CA TRP A 179 -10.68 7.14 7.46
C TRP A 179 -9.38 7.87 7.72
N ALA A 180 -9.33 9.16 7.43
CA ALA A 180 -8.18 10.04 7.61
C ALA A 180 -8.27 10.75 8.97
N ASP A 181 -8.11 9.98 10.04
CA ASP A 181 -8.37 10.40 11.42
C ASP A 181 -7.14 10.38 12.34
N LYS A 182 -6.07 9.68 11.93
CA LYS A 182 -4.89 9.35 12.74
C LYS A 182 -5.18 8.43 13.92
N ASP A 183 -6.20 7.59 13.83
CA ASP A 183 -6.53 6.57 14.83
C ASP A 183 -6.34 5.15 14.29
N THR A 184 -5.08 4.79 14.03
CA THR A 184 -4.71 3.49 13.45
C THR A 184 -5.10 2.28 14.33
N ASP A 185 -5.43 2.50 15.60
CA ASP A 185 -5.88 1.45 16.52
C ASP A 185 -7.31 0.96 16.19
N GLN A 186 -8.09 1.72 15.41
CA GLN A 186 -9.46 1.39 15.02
C GLN A 186 -9.54 0.41 13.83
N GLY A 187 -8.44 0.24 13.09
CA GLY A 187 -8.31 -0.83 12.11
C GLY A 187 -7.56 -0.42 10.85
N VAL A 188 -7.43 -1.37 9.92
CA VAL A 188 -6.59 -1.23 8.72
C VAL A 188 -7.07 -0.20 7.70
N LEU A 189 -8.29 0.32 7.87
CA LEU A 189 -8.85 1.39 7.02
C LEU A 189 -8.72 2.78 7.66
N HIS A 190 -8.25 2.87 8.90
CA HIS A 190 -7.92 4.13 9.58
C HIS A 190 -6.44 4.42 9.33
N VAL A 191 -6.15 5.56 8.72
CA VAL A 191 -4.84 5.91 8.18
C VAL A 191 -4.21 7.06 8.97
N ASP A 192 -2.88 7.08 9.09
CA ASP A 192 -2.15 8.10 9.87
C ASP A 192 -1.96 9.44 9.11
N ILE A 193 -3.02 9.88 8.44
CA ILE A 193 -3.12 11.20 7.80
C ILE A 193 -4.43 11.88 8.23
N LYS A 194 -4.53 13.20 8.10
CA LYS A 194 -5.78 13.91 8.43
C LYS A 194 -5.99 15.08 7.49
N LEU A 195 -7.19 15.17 6.93
CA LEU A 195 -7.44 16.18 5.93
C LEU A 195 -7.66 17.59 6.52
N SER A 196 -7.20 18.60 5.79
CA SER A 196 -7.37 20.02 6.10
C SER A 196 -8.53 20.60 5.31
N GLY A 197 -9.59 21.03 6.02
CA GLY A 197 -10.71 21.77 5.41
C GLY A 197 -10.30 23.09 4.73
N SER A 198 -9.08 23.58 4.89
CA SER A 198 -8.58 24.77 4.18
C SER A 198 -7.97 24.47 2.79
N GLY A 199 -7.82 23.20 2.43
CA GLY A 199 -7.23 22.73 1.17
C GLY A 199 -5.77 22.29 1.30
N GLU A 200 -5.42 21.25 0.54
CA GLU A 200 -4.12 20.57 0.51
C GLU A 200 -4.07 19.56 -0.66
N GLN A 201 -3.30 18.49 -0.55
CA GLN A 201 -3.26 17.42 -1.55
C GLN A 201 -3.73 16.07 -0.99
N ILE A 202 -4.03 15.12 -1.89
CA ILE A 202 -4.22 13.70 -1.58
C ILE A 202 -3.47 12.91 -2.64
N GLY A 203 -2.75 11.87 -2.25
CA GLY A 203 -2.05 10.98 -3.17
C GLY A 203 -2.13 9.52 -2.77
N ILE A 204 -2.30 8.65 -3.75
CA ILE A 204 -2.08 7.20 -3.63
C ILE A 204 -0.83 6.85 -4.41
N ALA A 205 0.17 6.28 -3.75
CA ALA A 205 1.51 6.12 -4.30
C ALA A 205 2.06 4.70 -4.20
N ILE A 206 2.88 4.36 -5.19
CA ILE A 206 3.78 3.22 -5.21
C ILE A 206 5.19 3.75 -5.07
N ILE A 207 5.92 3.24 -4.08
CA ILE A 207 7.30 3.63 -3.78
C ILE A 207 8.26 2.62 -4.40
N ASN A 208 8.92 3.05 -5.46
CA ASN A 208 9.92 2.28 -6.18
C ASN A 208 11.25 3.02 -6.16
N PHE A 209 11.77 3.28 -4.95
CA PHE A 209 12.98 4.08 -4.71
C PHE A 209 14.07 3.87 -5.80
N PRO A 210 14.59 4.97 -6.38
CA PRO A 210 14.35 6.37 -6.00
C PRO A 210 13.04 6.96 -6.55
N ASP A 211 12.26 6.20 -7.31
CA ASP A 211 11.07 6.72 -8.00
C ASP A 211 9.81 6.60 -7.15
N THR A 212 8.96 7.61 -7.22
CA THR A 212 7.58 7.57 -6.72
C THR A 212 6.65 7.54 -7.92
N VAL A 213 5.70 6.61 -7.93
CA VAL A 213 4.65 6.53 -8.94
C VAL A 213 3.31 6.76 -8.25
N TYR A 214 2.71 7.93 -8.48
CA TYR A 214 1.33 8.18 -8.06
C TYR A 214 0.37 7.39 -8.96
N VAL A 215 -0.47 6.58 -8.32
CA VAL A 215 -1.58 5.88 -8.96
C VAL A 215 -2.69 6.89 -9.29
N ASP A 216 -3.02 7.73 -8.32
CA ASP A 216 -3.87 8.90 -8.49
C ASP A 216 -3.48 9.98 -7.47
N SER A 217 -3.77 11.24 -7.80
CA SER A 217 -3.51 12.38 -6.91
C SER A 217 -4.39 13.56 -7.25
N LEU A 218 -4.63 14.41 -6.25
CA LEU A 218 -5.44 15.61 -6.35
C LEU A 218 -4.82 16.72 -5.50
N SER A 219 -4.98 17.97 -5.92
CA SER A 219 -4.89 19.13 -5.03
C SER A 219 -6.27 19.78 -4.93
N PHE A 220 -6.73 20.09 -3.72
CA PHE A 220 -8.05 20.65 -3.46
C PHE A 220 -7.98 21.94 -2.64
N GLY A 221 -9.03 22.75 -2.74
CA GLY A 221 -9.13 24.03 -2.04
C GLY A 221 -9.97 23.94 -0.76
N GLU A 222 -10.43 25.09 -0.29
CA GLU A 222 -11.32 25.19 0.88
C GLU A 222 -12.55 24.27 0.75
N GLN A 223 -12.87 23.61 1.85
CA GLN A 223 -13.98 22.67 2.00
C GLN A 223 -15.03 23.26 2.95
N THR A 224 -16.27 22.81 2.79
CA THR A 224 -17.39 23.16 3.67
C THR A 224 -17.77 21.93 4.47
N SER A 225 -18.09 22.09 5.76
CA SER A 225 -18.60 20.98 6.57
C SER A 225 -19.74 20.25 5.86
N ASP A 226 -19.69 18.92 5.92
CA ASP A 226 -20.76 18.04 5.40
C ASP A 226 -20.99 18.15 3.88
N VAL A 227 -20.05 18.75 3.14
CA VAL A 227 -20.03 18.82 1.67
C VAL A 227 -18.77 18.12 1.17
N SER A 228 -18.93 17.00 0.47
CA SER A 228 -17.81 16.25 -0.10
C SER A 228 -17.37 16.87 -1.43
N TYR A 229 -16.15 16.54 -1.83
CA TYR A 229 -15.60 16.86 -3.14
C TYR A 229 -15.24 15.55 -3.85
N GLY A 230 -15.77 15.35 -5.07
CA GLY A 230 -15.66 14.07 -5.76
C GLY A 230 -15.73 14.18 -7.28
N ARG A 231 -15.47 13.07 -7.95
CA ARG A 231 -15.54 12.92 -9.41
C ARG A 231 -17.00 12.75 -9.86
N TYR A 232 -17.44 13.51 -10.86
CA TYR A 232 -18.74 13.37 -11.51
C TYR A 232 -18.65 12.36 -12.66
N LEU A 233 -19.39 11.27 -12.54
CA LEU A 233 -19.03 9.95 -13.08
C LEU A 233 -17.78 9.42 -12.37
N ASP A 234 -17.91 8.27 -11.73
CA ASP A 234 -16.84 7.66 -10.94
C ASP A 234 -15.60 7.44 -11.82
N GLY A 235 -14.43 7.81 -11.29
CA GLY A 235 -13.15 7.74 -12.00
C GLY A 235 -12.95 8.74 -13.16
N SER A 236 -13.85 9.72 -13.36
CA SER A 236 -13.68 10.75 -14.40
C SER A 236 -12.81 11.93 -13.94
N ASP A 237 -12.23 12.69 -14.88
CA ASP A 237 -11.41 13.89 -14.55
C ASP A 237 -12.23 15.11 -14.06
N TYR A 238 -13.55 15.00 -13.96
CA TYR A 238 -14.42 16.11 -13.61
C TYR A 238 -14.73 16.12 -12.12
N TRP A 239 -14.15 17.06 -11.37
CA TRP A 239 -14.41 17.21 -9.94
C TRP A 239 -15.48 18.26 -9.64
N GLN A 240 -16.32 18.01 -8.63
CA GLN A 240 -17.32 18.96 -8.13
C GLN A 240 -17.66 18.70 -6.67
N TYR A 241 -18.33 19.67 -6.05
CA TYR A 241 -18.86 19.54 -4.69
C TYR A 241 -20.21 18.82 -4.69
N PHE A 242 -20.44 17.99 -3.68
CA PHE A 242 -21.71 17.27 -3.46
C PHE A 242 -22.28 17.63 -2.08
N ASP A 243 -23.46 18.25 -2.08
CA ASP A 243 -24.22 18.54 -0.84
C ASP A 243 -24.81 17.27 -0.19
N THR A 244 -24.65 16.12 -0.84
CA THR A 244 -25.05 14.81 -0.33
C THR A 244 -23.92 13.85 -0.66
N PRO A 245 -22.97 13.65 0.28
CA PRO A 245 -21.88 12.72 0.09
C PRO A 245 -22.37 11.29 -0.15
N THR A 246 -21.61 10.51 -0.91
CA THR A 246 -22.00 9.16 -1.37
C THR A 246 -21.00 8.06 -0.98
N PRO A 247 -20.54 7.98 0.28
CA PRO A 247 -19.57 6.98 0.68
C PRO A 247 -20.07 5.54 0.43
N SER A 248 -19.18 4.71 -0.08
CA SER A 248 -19.40 3.35 -0.56
C SER A 248 -20.36 3.22 -1.75
N ALA A 249 -20.60 4.29 -2.52
CA ALA A 249 -21.53 4.30 -3.64
C ALA A 249 -21.10 5.26 -4.75
N SER A 250 -21.71 5.11 -5.93
CA SER A 250 -21.47 6.02 -7.05
C SER A 250 -21.86 7.46 -6.73
N ASN A 251 -21.02 8.40 -7.14
CA ASN A 251 -21.29 9.83 -7.03
C ASN A 251 -22.49 10.22 -7.90
N THR A 252 -23.55 10.72 -7.26
CA THR A 252 -24.78 11.15 -7.96
C THR A 252 -25.08 12.62 -7.70
N LEU A 253 -25.53 13.33 -8.73
CA LEU A 253 -26.08 14.67 -8.53
C LEU A 253 -27.44 14.55 -7.83
N PRO A 254 -27.79 15.51 -6.95
CA PRO A 254 -29.15 15.59 -6.44
C PRO A 254 -30.10 15.65 -7.63
N GLU A 255 -31.14 14.80 -7.64
CA GLU A 255 -32.17 14.85 -8.66
C GLU A 255 -32.72 16.28 -8.67
N ASN A 256 -32.48 17.01 -9.77
CA ASN A 256 -33.16 18.27 -10.02
C ASN A 256 -34.65 17.96 -10.04
N ASN A 257 -35.36 18.28 -8.94
CA ASN A 257 -36.80 18.12 -8.86
C ASN A 257 -37.41 18.97 -9.99
N PRO A 258 -38.03 18.36 -11.01
CA PRO A 258 -38.46 19.05 -12.23
C PRO A 258 -39.55 20.11 -11.99
#